data_AF-A0A199URG2-F1
#
_entry.id   AF-A0A199URG2-F1
#
_cell.length_a   1.000
_cell.length_b   1.000
_cell.length_c   1.000
_cell.angle_alpha   90.00
_cell.angle_beta   90.00
_cell.angle_gamma   90.00
#
_symmetry.space_group_name_H-M   'P 1'
#
loop_
_entity.id
_entity.type
_entity.pdbx_description
1 polymer ?
#
loop_
_entity_poly.entity_id
_entity_poly.type
_entity_poly.pdbx_seq_one_letter_code
_entity_poly.pdbx_strand_id
1 'polypeptide(L)'
;MSRRIRPKSSGVSTLDIWPWKYLVPWMREDLFARRDARKLGKLRRINEITDPYNMEEMVMPLHDFINDPVAHEIVHNGATFQVAGLTNNSYFSEAHEVRQCVRKHPTLGRAVLEVAKSRLDRMLYVGLTEDHKKSARLFVNMVGAQVLSQSKALSSSDVETQASARTELSSSFPESKTGGPDQLQARLLVPEAILQQIISLNSLDVELYRHAESIFLQQKHHIHKAQGS
;
A
#
# COMPACT_ATOMS: atom_id res chain seq x y z
N MET A 1 1.46 -31.16 -32.64
CA MET A 1 1.06 -29.77 -32.96
C MET A 1 1.81 -28.83 -32.03
N SER A 2 2.81 -28.11 -32.54
CA SER A 2 3.63 -27.19 -31.74
C SER A 2 2.78 -26.03 -31.23
N ARG A 3 2.61 -25.97 -29.91
CA ARG A 3 1.88 -24.93 -29.19
C ARG A 3 2.68 -23.64 -29.34
N ARG A 4 2.25 -22.75 -30.25
CA ARG A 4 2.87 -21.43 -30.45
C ARG A 4 2.85 -20.66 -29.12
N ILE A 5 4.03 -20.48 -28.52
CA ILE A 5 4.26 -19.60 -27.38
C ILE A 5 3.97 -18.18 -27.90
N ARG A 6 2.92 -17.54 -27.39
CA ARG A 6 2.61 -16.15 -27.73
C ARG A 6 3.81 -15.27 -27.32
N PRO A 7 4.22 -14.29 -28.15
CA PRO A 7 5.25 -13.34 -27.76
C PRO A 7 4.80 -12.63 -26.48
N LYS A 8 5.68 -12.54 -25.47
CA LYS A 8 5.43 -11.76 -24.26
C LYS A 8 5.15 -10.31 -24.70
N SER A 9 3.98 -9.79 -24.34
CA SER A 9 3.70 -8.36 -24.47
C SER A 9 4.76 -7.58 -23.68
N SER A 10 5.20 -6.43 -24.18
CA SER A 10 6.17 -5.55 -23.51
C SER A 10 5.68 -4.98 -22.17
N GLY A 11 4.42 -5.22 -21.78
CA GLY A 11 3.88 -4.85 -20.48
C GLY A 11 4.09 -5.93 -19.43
N VAL A 12 4.54 -5.52 -18.24
CA VAL A 12 4.52 -6.38 -17.04
C VAL A 12 3.07 -6.52 -16.58
N SER A 13 2.59 -7.76 -16.47
CA SER A 13 1.24 -8.02 -15.96
C SER A 13 1.19 -7.75 -14.46
N THR A 14 0.07 -7.24 -13.95
CA THR A 14 -0.17 -7.23 -12.49
C THR A 14 -0.16 -8.64 -11.91
N LEU A 15 -0.42 -9.67 -12.72
CA LEU A 15 -0.28 -11.08 -12.34
C LEU A 15 1.17 -11.51 -12.09
N ASP A 16 2.16 -10.71 -12.47
CA ASP A 16 3.58 -11.03 -12.33
C ASP A 16 4.26 -10.21 -11.21
N ILE A 17 3.53 -9.30 -10.56
CA ILE A 17 4.07 -8.34 -9.57
C ILE A 17 3.54 -8.67 -8.18
N TRP A 18 4.41 -8.74 -7.17
CA TRP A 18 4.00 -8.88 -5.78
C TRP A 18 3.33 -7.58 -5.26
N PRO A 19 2.23 -7.65 -4.47
CA PRO A 19 1.52 -8.84 -4.00
C PRO A 19 0.42 -9.34 -4.96
N TRP A 20 0.14 -8.61 -6.03
CA TRP A 20 -0.97 -8.84 -6.96
C TRP A 20 -0.93 -10.20 -7.65
N LYS A 21 0.26 -10.74 -7.90
CA LYS A 21 0.47 -12.12 -8.38
C LYS A 21 -0.28 -13.18 -7.57
N TYR A 22 -0.47 -12.94 -6.28
CA TYR A 22 -1.19 -13.85 -5.38
C TYR A 22 -2.64 -13.42 -5.17
N LEU A 23 -2.85 -12.13 -4.92
CA LEU A 23 -4.18 -11.61 -4.58
C LEU A 23 -5.15 -11.67 -5.76
N VAL A 24 -4.70 -11.33 -6.98
CA VAL A 24 -5.60 -11.26 -8.14
C VAL A 24 -6.12 -12.64 -8.54
N PRO A 25 -5.29 -13.71 -8.66
CA PRO A 25 -5.82 -15.04 -8.92
C PRO A 25 -6.81 -15.52 -7.86
N TRP A 26 -6.49 -15.35 -6.58
CA TRP A 26 -7.36 -15.73 -5.46
C TRP A 26 -8.72 -15.03 -5.50
N MET A 27 -8.72 -13.69 -5.58
CA MET A 27 -9.96 -12.91 -5.66
C MET A 27 -10.78 -13.24 -6.91
N ARG A 28 -10.10 -13.49 -8.05
CA ARG A 28 -10.76 -13.83 -9.32
C ARG A 28 -11.42 -15.20 -9.24
N GLU A 29 -10.78 -16.17 -8.59
CA GLU A 29 -11.31 -17.52 -8.40
C GLU A 29 -12.63 -17.48 -7.64
N ASP A 30 -12.68 -16.79 -6.49
CA ASP A 30 -13.92 -16.59 -5.72
C ASP A 30 -15.01 -15.92 -6.56
N LEU A 31 -14.68 -14.80 -7.21
CA LEU A 31 -15.64 -14.02 -8.00
C LEU A 31 -16.21 -14.83 -9.18
N PHE A 32 -15.37 -15.64 -9.84
CA PHE A 32 -15.81 -16.48 -10.95
C PHE A 32 -16.60 -17.69 -10.48
N ALA A 33 -16.25 -18.30 -9.35
CA ALA A 33 -17.03 -19.38 -8.76
C ALA A 33 -18.46 -18.92 -8.44
N ARG A 34 -18.62 -17.75 -7.81
CA ARG A 34 -19.96 -17.19 -7.50
C ARG A 34 -20.71 -16.82 -8.78
N ARG A 35 -20.04 -16.22 -9.77
CA ARG A 35 -20.63 -15.93 -11.09
C ARG A 35 -21.18 -17.20 -11.74
N ASP A 36 -20.40 -18.28 -11.76
CA ASP A 36 -20.77 -19.51 -12.45
C ASP A 36 -21.87 -20.25 -11.68
N ALA A 37 -21.88 -20.19 -10.36
CA ALA A 37 -22.99 -20.67 -9.53
C ALA A 37 -24.31 -19.91 -9.82
N ARG A 38 -24.26 -18.57 -9.99
CA ARG A 38 -25.42 -17.78 -10.41
C ARG A 38 -25.91 -18.16 -11.82
N LYS A 39 -24.99 -18.38 -12.77
CA LYS A 39 -25.35 -18.83 -14.13
C LYS A 39 -26.04 -20.20 -14.14
N LEU A 40 -25.64 -21.09 -13.24
CA LEU A 40 -26.25 -22.41 -13.06
C LEU A 40 -27.55 -22.39 -12.24
N GLY A 41 -28.03 -21.21 -11.81
CA GLY A 41 -29.21 -21.06 -10.98
C GLY A 41 -29.04 -21.57 -9.54
N LYS A 42 -27.80 -21.82 -9.10
CA LYS A 42 -27.50 -22.29 -7.73
C LYS A 42 -27.51 -21.17 -6.69
N LEU A 43 -27.28 -19.93 -7.12
CA LEU A 43 -27.35 -18.72 -6.29
C LEU A 43 -28.42 -17.79 -6.86
N ARG A 44 -29.08 -17.01 -5.99
CA ARG A 44 -30.11 -16.08 -6.46
C ARG A 44 -29.46 -14.92 -7.22
N ARG A 45 -30.28 -14.24 -8.03
CA ARG A 45 -29.88 -12.96 -8.61
C ARG A 45 -30.14 -11.89 -7.55
N ILE A 46 -29.13 -11.07 -7.36
CA ILE A 46 -29.19 -9.93 -6.44
C ILE A 46 -29.93 -8.81 -7.15
N ASN A 47 -31.08 -8.43 -6.60
CA ASN A 47 -31.89 -7.33 -7.11
C ASN A 47 -31.66 -6.02 -6.34
N GLU A 48 -31.16 -6.10 -5.10
CA GLU A 48 -30.91 -4.95 -4.22
C GLU A 48 -29.63 -5.20 -3.39
N ILE A 49 -28.86 -4.14 -3.13
CA ILE A 49 -27.66 -4.17 -2.28
C ILE A 49 -28.07 -3.60 -0.92
N THR A 50 -28.23 -4.47 0.07
CA THR A 50 -28.63 -4.08 1.43
C THR A 50 -27.43 -3.88 2.36
N ASP A 51 -26.39 -4.71 2.21
CA ASP A 51 -25.14 -4.61 2.97
C ASP A 51 -23.94 -4.78 2.01
N PRO A 52 -23.22 -3.70 1.67
CA PRO A 52 -22.10 -3.77 0.74
C PRO A 52 -20.91 -4.62 1.26
N TYR A 53 -20.88 -4.95 2.56
CA TYR A 53 -19.84 -5.78 3.18
C TYR A 53 -20.26 -7.23 3.39
N ASN A 54 -21.52 -7.57 3.15
CA ASN A 54 -22.03 -8.95 3.27
C ASN A 54 -22.83 -9.37 2.03
N MET A 55 -22.15 -9.46 0.89
CA MET A 55 -22.74 -9.81 -0.41
C MET A 55 -22.39 -11.24 -0.83
N GLU A 56 -22.71 -12.23 0.02
CA GLU A 56 -22.36 -13.66 -0.19
C GLU A 56 -22.65 -14.15 -1.61
N GLU A 57 -23.78 -13.80 -2.19
CA GLU A 57 -24.10 -14.31 -3.52
C GLU A 57 -23.32 -13.62 -4.65
N MET A 58 -22.67 -12.47 -4.42
CA MET A 58 -21.93 -11.68 -5.42
C MET A 58 -20.42 -11.87 -5.35
N VAL A 59 -19.86 -11.63 -4.16
CA VAL A 59 -18.43 -11.50 -3.84
C VAL A 59 -18.18 -12.05 -2.44
N MET A 60 -16.94 -12.40 -2.13
CA MET A 60 -16.53 -12.72 -0.77
C MET A 60 -16.95 -11.65 0.24
N PRO A 61 -17.75 -11.98 1.26
CA PRO A 61 -18.05 -11.08 2.37
C PRO A 61 -16.79 -10.55 3.05
N LEU A 62 -16.85 -9.34 3.61
CA LEU A 62 -15.70 -8.74 4.29
C LEU A 62 -15.24 -9.59 5.47
N HIS A 63 -16.18 -10.17 6.23
CA HIS A 63 -15.85 -11.03 7.37
C HIS A 63 -15.15 -12.32 6.94
N ASP A 64 -15.50 -12.89 5.79
CA ASP A 64 -14.79 -14.03 5.22
C ASP A 64 -13.39 -13.60 4.75
N PHE A 65 -13.31 -12.46 4.05
CA PHE A 65 -12.07 -11.93 3.51
C PHE A 65 -11.00 -11.73 4.58
N ILE A 66 -11.34 -11.08 5.71
CA ILE A 66 -10.36 -10.78 6.77
C ILE A 66 -9.91 -12.02 7.55
N ASN A 67 -10.67 -13.11 7.47
CA ASN A 67 -10.34 -14.39 8.12
C ASN A 67 -9.74 -15.42 7.15
N ASP A 68 -9.69 -15.11 5.85
CA ASP A 68 -9.11 -15.99 4.84
C ASP A 68 -7.58 -16.15 5.06
N PRO A 69 -7.04 -17.38 4.96
CA PRO A 69 -5.60 -17.63 5.07
C PRO A 69 -4.73 -16.74 4.17
N VAL A 70 -5.18 -16.41 2.96
CA VAL A 70 -4.45 -15.54 2.02
C VAL A 70 -4.40 -14.11 2.52
N ALA A 71 -5.50 -13.57 3.07
CA ALA A 71 -5.50 -12.24 3.67
C ALA A 71 -4.58 -12.18 4.90
N HIS A 72 -4.65 -13.22 5.73
CA HIS A 72 -3.78 -13.45 6.86
C HIS A 72 -2.30 -13.57 6.49
N GLU A 73 -1.99 -14.13 5.33
CA GLU A 73 -0.63 -14.27 4.84
C GLU A 73 -0.14 -13.01 4.14
N ILE A 74 -0.96 -12.23 3.44
CA ILE A 74 -0.48 -11.19 2.52
C ILE A 74 -0.95 -9.78 2.93
N VAL A 75 -2.18 -9.64 3.41
CA VAL A 75 -2.83 -8.34 3.63
C VAL A 75 -2.56 -7.82 5.04
N HIS A 76 -2.77 -8.67 6.06
CA HIS A 76 -2.68 -8.24 7.45
C HIS A 76 -1.26 -7.87 7.88
N ASN A 77 -1.12 -6.72 8.55
CA ASN A 77 0.16 -6.08 8.90
C ASN A 77 1.09 -5.87 7.69
N GLY A 78 0.52 -5.73 6.49
CA GLY A 78 1.24 -5.67 5.24
C GLY A 78 2.26 -4.53 5.19
N ALA A 79 1.93 -3.35 5.73
CA ALA A 79 2.84 -2.20 5.70
C ALA A 79 4.08 -2.44 6.58
N THR A 80 3.88 -2.96 7.80
CA THR A 80 4.96 -3.32 8.73
C THR A 80 5.90 -4.32 8.10
N PHE A 81 5.34 -5.37 7.52
CA PHE A 81 6.15 -6.39 6.86
C PHE A 81 6.88 -5.89 5.62
N GLN A 82 6.25 -5.02 4.83
CA GLN A 82 6.88 -4.42 3.66
C GLN A 82 8.06 -3.51 4.04
N VAL A 83 7.87 -2.63 5.02
CA VAL A 83 8.92 -1.74 5.51
C VAL A 83 10.06 -2.54 6.16
N ALA A 84 9.73 -3.55 6.98
CA ALA A 84 10.71 -4.45 7.57
C ALA A 84 11.47 -5.30 6.53
N GLY A 85 10.93 -5.47 5.32
CA GLY A 85 11.49 -6.37 4.30
C GLY A 85 11.22 -7.85 4.56
N LEU A 86 10.15 -8.15 5.30
CA LEU A 86 9.74 -9.50 5.73
C LEU A 86 8.40 -9.88 5.08
N THR A 87 8.39 -9.98 3.75
CA THR A 87 7.18 -10.31 2.97
C THR A 87 7.16 -11.78 2.58
N ASN A 88 6.04 -12.28 2.07
CA ASN A 88 6.00 -13.64 1.51
C ASN A 88 6.72 -13.77 0.15
N ASN A 89 7.39 -12.71 -0.31
CA ASN A 89 8.31 -12.74 -1.46
C ASN A 89 9.78 -12.57 -1.02
N SER A 90 10.06 -12.65 0.28
CA SER A 90 11.44 -12.70 0.79
C SER A 90 12.17 -13.93 0.26
N TYR A 91 13.48 -13.79 0.02
CA TYR A 91 14.30 -14.82 -0.63
C TYR A 91 14.52 -16.08 0.23
N PHE A 92 14.62 -15.91 1.55
CA PHE A 92 14.91 -16.98 2.49
C PHE A 92 13.62 -17.62 3.00
N SER A 93 13.58 -18.95 3.05
CA SER A 93 12.43 -19.73 3.53
C SER A 93 12.07 -19.42 4.98
N GLU A 94 13.08 -19.15 5.81
CA GLU A 94 12.98 -18.80 7.21
C GLU A 94 12.20 -17.49 7.41
N ALA A 95 12.23 -16.58 6.43
CA ALA A 95 11.43 -15.35 6.49
C ALA A 95 9.93 -15.65 6.51
N HIS A 96 9.49 -16.72 5.82
CA HIS A 96 8.09 -17.15 5.83
C HIS A 96 7.70 -17.71 7.20
N GLU A 97 8.58 -18.49 7.83
CA GLU A 97 8.36 -19.01 9.18
C GLU A 97 8.28 -17.88 10.21
N VAL A 98 9.24 -16.94 10.17
CA VAL A 98 9.25 -15.76 11.05
C VAL A 98 7.95 -14.96 10.88
N ARG A 99 7.49 -14.75 9.64
CA ARG A 99 6.23 -14.03 9.35
C ARG A 99 5.02 -14.75 9.96
N GLN A 100 4.94 -16.07 9.86
CA GLN A 100 3.87 -16.84 10.51
C GLN A 100 3.96 -16.77 12.03
N CYS A 101 5.18 -16.83 12.59
CA CYS A 101 5.43 -16.73 14.02
C CYS A 101 5.09 -15.34 14.60
N VAL A 102 5.30 -14.26 13.86
CA VAL A 102 4.96 -12.88 14.29
C VAL A 102 3.50 -12.78 14.72
N ARG A 103 2.59 -13.46 14.01
CA ARG A 103 1.16 -13.48 14.33
C ARG A 103 0.83 -14.28 15.59
N LYS A 104 1.64 -15.30 15.90
CA LYS A 104 1.46 -16.20 17.05
C LYS A 104 2.15 -15.69 18.31
N HIS A 105 3.19 -14.88 18.15
CA HIS A 105 4.07 -14.44 19.23
C HIS A 105 4.18 -12.91 19.26
N PRO A 106 3.41 -12.22 20.13
CA PRO A 106 3.39 -10.76 20.21
C PRO A 106 4.76 -10.12 20.46
N THR A 107 5.64 -10.80 21.19
CA THR A 107 7.02 -10.34 21.45
C THR A 107 7.84 -10.24 20.16
N LEU A 108 7.70 -11.22 19.26
CA LEU A 108 8.34 -11.20 17.95
C LEU A 108 7.71 -10.13 17.05
N GLY A 109 6.39 -9.97 17.09
CA GLY A 109 5.71 -8.89 16.38
C GLY A 109 6.20 -7.50 16.78
N ARG A 110 6.42 -7.27 18.07
CA ARG A 110 7.03 -6.03 18.58
C ARG A 110 8.45 -5.84 18.03
N ALA A 111 9.28 -6.89 18.03
CA ALA A 111 10.64 -6.79 17.48
C ALA A 111 10.64 -6.42 15.99
N VAL A 112 9.75 -7.03 15.19
CA VAL A 112 9.61 -6.72 13.77
C VAL A 112 9.10 -5.29 13.56
N LEU A 113 8.16 -4.83 14.39
CA LEU A 113 7.66 -3.46 14.35
C LEU A 113 8.78 -2.45 14.65
N GLU A 114 9.64 -2.69 15.63
CA GLU A 114 10.77 -1.80 15.93
C GLU A 114 11.77 -1.72 14.77
N VAL A 115 12.00 -2.83 14.06
CA VAL A 115 12.79 -2.80 12.82
C VAL A 115 12.11 -1.93 11.75
N ALA A 116 10.79 -2.04 11.59
CA ALA A 116 10.03 -1.23 10.65
C ALA A 116 10.08 0.27 11.00
N LYS A 117 9.86 0.63 12.27
CA LYS A 117 9.99 2.03 12.75
C LYS A 117 11.38 2.58 12.50
N SER A 118 12.43 1.85 12.88
CA SER A 118 13.82 2.27 12.67
C SER A 118 14.15 2.49 11.20
N ARG A 119 13.55 1.72 10.28
CA ARG A 119 13.68 1.95 8.84
C ARG A 119 12.94 3.19 8.38
N LEU A 120 11.71 3.42 8.85
CA LEU A 120 10.97 4.66 8.55
C LEU A 120 11.74 5.90 9.02
N ASP A 121 12.32 5.87 10.21
CA ASP A 121 13.11 6.99 10.77
C ASP A 121 14.30 7.38 9.88
N ARG A 122 14.82 6.42 9.10
CA ARG A 122 15.96 6.61 8.20
C ARG A 122 15.56 6.91 6.76
N MET A 123 14.26 6.86 6.43
CA MET A 123 13.80 7.28 5.10
C MET A 123 13.97 8.78 4.95
N LEU A 124 14.38 9.21 3.76
CA LEU A 124 14.48 10.64 3.43
C LEU A 124 13.15 11.37 3.64
N TYR A 125 12.03 10.68 3.35
CA TYR A 125 10.70 11.23 3.39
C TYR A 125 9.69 10.13 3.74
N VAL A 126 8.66 10.48 4.53
CA VAL A 126 7.52 9.61 4.84
C VAL A 126 6.25 10.41 4.58
N GLY A 127 5.35 9.90 3.73
CA GLY A 127 4.10 10.57 3.39
C GLY A 127 2.87 9.84 3.91
N LEU A 128 1.79 10.60 4.10
CA LEU A 128 0.48 10.07 4.49
C LEU A 128 -0.53 10.24 3.34
N THR A 129 -1.32 9.20 3.08
CA THR A 129 -2.37 9.23 2.04
C THR A 129 -3.53 10.15 2.41
N GLU A 130 -3.89 10.22 3.70
CA GLU A 130 -4.93 11.12 4.23
C GLU A 130 -4.65 12.59 3.86
N ASP A 131 -3.37 12.99 3.80
CA ASP A 131 -2.92 14.35 3.44
C ASP A 131 -2.09 14.34 2.15
N HIS A 132 -2.54 13.58 1.13
CA HIS A 132 -1.80 13.29 -0.10
C HIS A 132 -1.21 14.54 -0.78
N LYS A 133 -1.99 15.63 -0.89
CA LYS A 133 -1.55 16.88 -1.54
C LYS A 133 -0.36 17.51 -0.82
N LYS A 134 -0.41 17.56 0.51
CA LYS A 134 0.68 18.11 1.30
C LYS A 134 1.86 17.14 1.36
N SER A 135 1.59 15.85 1.39
CA SER A 135 2.60 14.81 1.26
C SER A 135 3.43 15.01 -0.02
N ALA A 136 2.77 15.18 -1.16
CA ALA A 136 3.45 15.46 -2.43
C ALA A 136 4.30 16.75 -2.39
N ARG A 137 3.78 17.82 -1.76
CA ARG A 137 4.54 19.08 -1.61
C ARG A 137 5.77 18.93 -0.73
N LEU A 138 5.64 18.26 0.42
CA LEU A 138 6.76 18.02 1.33
C LEU A 138 7.83 17.15 0.67
N PHE A 139 7.42 16.14 -0.10
CA PHE A 139 8.31 15.30 -0.89
C PHE A 139 9.14 16.12 -1.90
N VAL A 140 8.48 16.94 -2.73
CA VAL A 140 9.17 17.79 -3.72
C VAL A 140 10.17 18.73 -3.05
N ASN A 141 9.81 19.32 -1.91
CA ASN A 141 10.71 20.20 -1.17
C ASN A 141 11.93 19.44 -0.62
N MET A 142 11.75 18.27 -0.01
CA MET A 142 12.87 17.48 0.55
C MET A 142 13.79 16.93 -0.52
N VAL A 143 13.23 16.31 -1.57
CA VAL A 143 14.02 15.74 -2.66
C VAL A 143 14.67 16.85 -3.48
N GLY A 144 13.96 17.95 -3.76
CA GLY A 144 14.52 19.11 -4.44
C GLY A 144 15.72 19.70 -3.69
N ALA A 145 15.60 19.89 -2.37
CA ALA A 145 16.72 20.35 -1.54
C ALA A 145 17.91 19.38 -1.57
N GLN A 146 17.66 18.06 -1.53
CA GLN A 146 18.71 17.05 -1.59
C GLN A 146 19.45 17.07 -2.93
N VAL A 147 18.73 17.14 -4.05
CA VAL A 147 19.32 17.23 -5.40
C VAL A 147 20.15 18.49 -5.55
N LEU A 148 19.65 19.64 -5.07
CA LEU A 148 20.39 20.92 -5.11
C LEU A 148 21.64 20.90 -4.21
N SER A 149 21.59 20.20 -3.08
CA SER A 149 22.77 20.03 -2.22
C SER A 149 23.83 19.17 -2.89
N GLN A 150 23.44 18.07 -3.53
CA GLN A 150 24.35 17.19 -4.26
C GLN A 150 24.96 17.89 -5.48
N SER A 151 24.18 18.68 -6.23
CA SER A 151 24.71 19.40 -7.38
C SER A 151 25.77 20.44 -6.98
N LYS A 152 25.56 21.18 -5.89
CA LYS A 152 26.56 22.11 -5.33
C LYS A 152 27.85 21.41 -4.87
N ALA A 153 27.71 20.24 -4.26
CA ALA A 153 28.86 19.41 -3.85
C ALA A 153 29.64 18.87 -5.05
N LEU A 154 28.97 18.55 -6.16
CA LEU A 154 29.60 18.11 -7.41
C LEU A 154 30.24 19.27 -8.18
N SER A 155 29.62 20.45 -8.18
CA SER A 155 30.19 21.64 -8.84
C SER A 155 31.36 22.28 -8.08
N SER A 156 31.63 21.84 -6.85
CA SER A 156 32.81 22.26 -6.06
C SER A 156 34.03 21.36 -6.26
N SER A 157 33.92 20.29 -7.06
CA SER A 157 35.03 19.53 -7.62
C SER A 157 35.09 19.76 -9.14
N ASP A 158 35.88 20.76 -9.55
CA ASP A 158 36.33 21.12 -10.90
C ASP A 158 35.38 20.87 -12.10
N VAL A 159 34.82 21.97 -12.63
CA VAL A 159 34.96 22.50 -14.01
C VAL A 159 33.74 23.37 -14.34
N GLU A 160 34.03 24.59 -14.79
CA GLU A 160 33.07 25.54 -15.36
C GLU A 160 32.28 24.91 -16.51
N THR A 161 30.95 24.88 -16.44
CA THR A 161 30.12 24.76 -17.65
C THR A 161 28.81 25.54 -17.49
N GLN A 162 28.57 26.41 -18.46
CA GLN A 162 27.44 27.33 -18.58
C GLN A 162 26.09 26.60 -18.62
N ALA A 163 25.16 27.05 -17.79
CA ALA A 163 23.78 26.56 -17.77
C ALA A 163 22.95 27.25 -18.86
N SER A 164 22.53 26.47 -19.87
CA SER A 164 21.47 26.86 -20.81
C SER A 164 20.11 26.64 -20.14
N ALA A 165 19.37 27.73 -19.96
CA ALA A 165 18.01 27.72 -19.44
C ALA A 165 17.05 27.07 -20.46
N ARG A 166 16.38 25.98 -20.07
CA ARG A 166 15.17 25.49 -20.76
C ARG A 166 14.11 25.04 -19.77
N THR A 167 13.12 25.93 -19.64
CA THR A 167 11.68 25.72 -19.61
C THR A 167 11.12 24.61 -18.73
N GLU A 168 10.42 25.04 -17.69
CA GLU A 168 9.51 24.25 -16.87
C GLU A 168 8.43 23.56 -17.72
N LEU A 169 8.43 22.23 -17.71
CA LEU A 169 7.30 21.43 -18.13
C LEU A 169 6.34 21.30 -16.95
N SER A 170 5.33 22.17 -16.93
CA SER A 170 4.14 21.99 -16.09
C SER A 170 3.40 20.73 -16.54
N SER A 171 3.65 19.61 -15.87
CA SER A 171 2.83 18.42 -15.99
C SER A 171 1.63 18.56 -15.05
N SER A 172 0.54 19.10 -15.57
CA SER A 172 -0.76 19.10 -14.91
C SER A 172 -1.28 17.65 -14.86
N PHE A 173 -1.01 16.94 -13.75
CA PHE A 173 -1.73 15.71 -13.45
C PHE A 173 -3.17 16.10 -13.07
N PRO A 174 -4.21 15.66 -13.81
CA PRO A 174 -5.57 15.89 -13.37
C PRO A 174 -5.78 15.16 -12.04
N GLU A 175 -6.13 15.91 -10.99
CA GLU A 175 -6.65 15.35 -9.73
C GLU A 175 -7.88 14.51 -10.10
N SER A 176 -7.73 13.19 -10.16
CA SER A 176 -8.88 12.30 -10.22
C SER A 176 -9.56 12.35 -8.86
N LYS A 177 -10.54 13.25 -8.70
CA LYS A 177 -11.56 13.11 -7.67
C LYS A 177 -12.45 11.92 -8.04
N THR A 178 -11.91 10.71 -7.90
CA THR A 178 -12.61 9.45 -8.17
C THR A 178 -12.86 8.67 -6.90
N GLY A 179 -13.11 9.38 -5.80
CA GLY A 179 -13.95 8.88 -4.71
C GLY A 179 -15.30 9.58 -4.82
N GLY A 180 -16.30 8.93 -5.42
CA GLY A 180 -17.67 9.44 -5.35
C GLY A 180 -18.13 9.53 -3.89
N PRO A 181 -19.05 10.45 -3.54
CA PRO A 181 -19.59 10.57 -2.17
C PRO A 181 -20.07 9.23 -1.59
N ASP A 182 -20.58 8.34 -2.45
CA ASP A 182 -21.08 7.01 -2.09
C ASP A 182 -20.02 6.05 -1.55
N GLN A 183 -18.75 6.14 -2.02
CA GLN A 183 -17.67 5.25 -1.54
C GLN A 183 -17.21 5.59 -0.12
N LEU A 184 -17.21 6.88 0.23
CA LEU A 184 -16.86 7.34 1.58
C LEU A 184 -17.98 7.05 2.58
N GLN A 185 -19.24 7.15 2.16
CA GLN A 185 -20.39 6.79 2.99
C GLN A 185 -20.47 5.29 3.25
N ALA A 186 -20.14 4.45 2.25
CA ALA A 186 -20.10 3.00 2.45
C ALA A 186 -19.12 2.60 3.56
N ARG A 187 -17.98 3.28 3.72
CA ARG A 187 -17.01 3.01 4.82
C ARG A 187 -17.62 3.14 6.22
N LEU A 188 -18.66 3.96 6.38
CA LEU A 188 -19.36 4.13 7.66
C LEU A 188 -20.30 2.96 7.98
N LEU A 189 -20.53 2.06 7.02
CA LEU A 189 -21.42 0.91 7.16
C LEU A 189 -20.70 -0.37 7.58
N VAL A 190 -19.36 -0.35 7.77
CA VAL A 190 -18.64 -1.52 8.29
C VAL A 190 -19.14 -1.80 9.71
N PRO A 191 -19.62 -3.02 10.01
CA PRO A 191 -20.06 -3.34 11.36
C PRO A 191 -18.92 -3.16 12.38
N GLU A 192 -19.21 -2.56 13.54
CA GLU A 192 -18.20 -2.23 14.55
C GLU A 192 -17.39 -3.46 15.00
N ALA A 193 -18.04 -4.61 15.15
CA ALA A 193 -17.35 -5.86 15.49
C ALA A 193 -16.30 -6.28 14.43
N ILE A 194 -16.61 -6.07 13.16
CA ILE A 194 -15.69 -6.35 12.04
C ILE A 194 -14.56 -5.32 12.00
N LEU A 195 -14.87 -4.04 12.27
CA LEU A 195 -13.85 -3.00 12.35
C LEU A 195 -12.85 -3.28 13.49
N GLN A 196 -13.32 -3.66 14.67
CA GLN A 196 -12.46 -4.04 15.80
C GLN A 196 -11.58 -5.25 15.47
N GLN A 197 -12.13 -6.23 14.74
CA GLN A 197 -11.36 -7.37 14.27
C GLN A 197 -10.26 -6.93 13.28
N ILE A 198 -10.57 -6.07 12.31
CA ILE A 198 -9.59 -5.52 11.36
C ILE A 198 -8.47 -4.78 12.10
N ILE A 199 -8.81 -3.96 13.10
CA ILE A 199 -7.83 -3.24 13.92
C ILE A 199 -6.92 -4.23 14.66
N SER A 200 -7.49 -5.28 15.26
CA SER A 200 -6.74 -6.31 15.96
C SER A 200 -5.77 -7.06 15.04
N LEU A 201 -6.27 -7.49 13.88
CA LEU A 201 -5.48 -8.21 12.87
C LEU A 201 -4.36 -7.35 12.26
N ASN A 202 -4.52 -6.03 12.28
CA ASN A 202 -3.55 -5.05 11.77
C ASN A 202 -2.88 -4.22 12.88
N SER A 203 -2.78 -4.76 14.09
CA SER A 203 -2.26 -4.01 15.25
C SER A 203 -0.85 -3.44 15.05
N LEU A 204 0.04 -4.13 14.32
CA LEU A 204 1.37 -3.62 14.02
C LEU A 204 1.30 -2.45 13.03
N ASP A 205 0.46 -2.55 11.99
CA ASP A 205 0.27 -1.47 11.02
C ASP A 205 -0.36 -0.24 11.65
N VAL A 206 -1.31 -0.41 12.58
CA VAL A 206 -1.90 0.70 13.33
C VAL A 206 -0.83 1.43 14.15
N GLU A 207 0.08 0.70 14.80
CA GLU A 207 1.16 1.31 15.57
C GLU A 207 2.23 1.95 14.68
N LEU A 208 2.60 1.30 13.57
CA LEU A 208 3.54 1.85 12.59
C LEU A 208 2.98 3.12 11.94
N TYR A 209 1.68 3.16 11.64
CA TYR A 209 1.01 4.33 11.10
C TYR A 209 1.10 5.53 12.07
N ARG A 210 0.83 5.33 13.36
CA ARG A 210 1.00 6.39 14.38
C ARG A 210 2.44 6.89 14.45
N HIS A 211 3.42 6.00 14.30
CA HIS A 211 4.83 6.39 14.22
C HIS A 211 5.11 7.24 12.97
N ALA A 212 4.59 6.83 11.82
CA ALA A 212 4.70 7.58 10.57
C ALA A 212 4.03 8.96 10.65
N GLU A 213 2.90 9.09 11.35
CA GLU A 213 2.25 10.39 11.62
C GLU A 213 3.17 11.33 12.40
N SER A 214 3.88 10.81 13.41
CA SER A 214 4.86 11.59 14.17
C SER A 214 6.00 12.10 13.28
N ILE A 215 6.58 11.23 12.45
CA ILE A 215 7.63 11.60 11.48
C ILE A 215 7.12 12.68 10.52
N PHE A 216 5.92 12.50 9.96
CA PHE A 216 5.32 13.44 9.02
C PHE A 216 5.10 14.83 9.64
N LEU A 217 4.65 14.88 10.90
CA LEU A 217 4.48 16.14 11.63
C LEU A 217 5.82 16.85 11.88
N GLN A 218 6.86 16.11 12.25
CA GLN A 218 8.21 16.65 12.41
C GLN A 218 8.75 17.22 11.08
N GLN A 219 8.63 16.46 10.00
CA GLN A 219 9.01 16.87 8.65
C GLN A 219 8.32 18.16 8.21
N LYS A 220 7.01 18.27 8.47
CA LYS A 220 6.24 19.49 8.22
C LYS A 220 6.82 20.69 8.99
N HIS A 221 7.19 20.49 10.25
CA HIS A 221 7.72 21.56 11.09
C HIS A 221 9.10 22.05 10.60
N HIS A 222 9.98 21.14 10.20
CA HIS A 222 11.31 21.49 9.65
C HIS A 222 11.21 22.34 8.39
N ILE A 223 10.28 22.02 7.47
CA ILE A 223 10.11 22.80 6.24
C ILE A 223 9.53 24.19 6.53
N HIS A 224 8.54 24.31 7.41
CA HIS A 224 8.01 25.62 7.79
C HIS A 224 9.07 26.53 8.41
N LYS A 225 9.96 25.96 9.24
CA LYS A 225 11.09 26.72 9.81
C LYS A 225 12.08 27.18 8.74
N ALA A 226 12.38 26.32 7.76
CA ALA A 226 13.32 26.63 6.67
C ALA A 226 12.78 27.65 5.66
N GLN A 227 11.46 27.80 5.53
CA GLN A 227 10.82 28.77 4.61
C GLN A 227 10.48 30.12 5.27
N GLY A 228 10.51 30.19 6.61
CA GLY A 228 10.22 31.39 7.39
C GLY A 228 11.44 32.15 7.90
N SER A 229 12.64 31.82 7.39
CA SER A 229 13.92 32.52 7.63
C SER A 229 14.46 33.05 6.31
#